data_AF-X1CQ28-F1
#
_entry.id   AF-X1CQ28-F1
#
_cell.length_a   1.000
_cell.length_b   1.000
_cell.length_c   1.000
_cell.angle_alpha   90.00
_cell.angle_beta   90.00
_cell.angle_gamma   90.00
#
_symmetry.space_group_name_H-M   'P 1'
#
loop_
_entity.id
_entity.type
_entity.pdbx_description
1 polymer ?
#
loop_
_entity_poly.entity_id
_entity_poly.type
_entity_poly.pdbx_seq_one_letter_code
_entity_poly.pdbx_strand_id
1 'polypeptide(L)'
;MSGNDPDVCRKDQCGAWICRKYYGNRESQYGWEIDHIKPESEEGGDELSNLRPLQWENNARKQEGRLTCPVTASGKNNISSN
;
A
#
# COMPACT_ATOMS: atom_id res chain seq x y z
N MET A 1 -16.34 -4.59 -14.44
CA MET A 1 -15.13 -3.77 -14.17
C MET A 1 -15.00 -2.75 -15.30
N SER A 2 -15.76 -1.66 -15.21
CA SER A 2 -15.65 -0.50 -16.09
C SER A 2 -14.96 0.59 -15.29
N GLY A 3 -13.70 0.87 -15.59
CA GLY A 3 -12.89 1.83 -14.84
C GLY A 3 -11.44 1.38 -14.74
N ASN A 4 -10.82 1.11 -15.88
CA ASN A 4 -9.38 0.91 -16.00
C ASN A 4 -8.66 2.26 -16.12
N ASP A 5 -9.17 3.28 -15.43
CA ASP A 5 -8.55 4.59 -15.38
C ASP A 5 -7.34 4.48 -14.44
N PRO A 6 -6.11 4.69 -14.92
CA PRO A 6 -4.91 4.65 -14.08
C PRO A 6 -4.96 5.64 -12.90
N ASP A 7 -5.87 6.62 -12.92
CA ASP A 7 -6.16 7.51 -11.79
C ASP A 7 -6.99 6.84 -10.67
N VAL A 8 -7.59 5.67 -10.93
CA VAL A 8 -8.46 4.97 -9.99
C VAL A 8 -7.73 3.86 -9.23
N CYS A 9 -6.84 3.11 -9.91
CA CYS A 9 -6.04 2.05 -9.31
C CYS A 9 -4.60 2.07 -9.82
N ARG A 10 -3.64 1.89 -8.92
CA ARG A 10 -2.21 1.78 -9.23
C ARG A 10 -1.57 0.67 -8.41
N LYS A 11 -0.30 0.36 -8.67
CA LYS A 11 0.47 -0.54 -7.81
C LYS A 11 1.21 0.25 -6.73
N ASP A 12 1.26 -0.30 -5.52
CA ASP A 12 2.12 0.19 -4.45
C ASP A 12 3.59 -0.20 -4.69
N GLN A 13 4.46 0.14 -3.74
CA GLN A 13 5.90 -0.19 -3.82
C GLN A 13 6.19 -1.70 -3.80
N CYS A 14 5.29 -2.52 -3.26
CA CYS A 14 5.36 -3.98 -3.27
C CYS A 14 4.78 -4.59 -4.55
N GLY A 15 4.22 -3.77 -5.44
CA GLY A 15 3.57 -4.24 -6.65
C GLY A 15 2.13 -4.72 -6.44
N ALA A 16 1.53 -4.51 -5.27
CA ALA A 16 0.13 -4.82 -4.99
C ALA A 16 -0.78 -3.71 -5.54
N TRP A 17 -1.94 -4.10 -6.09
CA TRP A 17 -2.96 -3.16 -6.52
C TRP A 17 -3.58 -2.43 -5.34
N ILE A 18 -3.65 -1.11 -5.46
CA ILE A 18 -4.37 -0.21 -4.56
C ILE A 18 -5.33 0.62 -5.40
N CYS A 19 -6.55 0.87 -4.90
CA CYS A 19 -7.48 1.75 -5.59
C CYS A 19 -7.96 2.89 -4.69
N ARG A 20 -8.00 4.11 -5.25
CA ARG A 20 -8.33 5.34 -4.54
C ARG A 20 -9.63 5.24 -3.73
N LYS A 21 -10.65 4.57 -4.27
CA LYS A 21 -11.96 4.36 -3.62
C LYS A 21 -11.95 3.46 -2.38
N TYR A 22 -10.88 2.68 -2.17
CA TYR A 22 -10.72 1.78 -1.02
C TYR A 22 -9.71 2.32 0.00
N TYR A 23 -9.47 3.64 0.01
CA TYR A 23 -8.67 4.26 1.06
C TYR A 23 -9.22 3.92 2.45
N GLY A 24 -8.38 3.38 3.34
CA GLY A 24 -8.74 2.95 4.68
C GLY A 24 -9.59 1.67 4.77
N ASN A 25 -9.93 1.03 3.64
CA ASN A 25 -10.76 -0.18 3.63
C ASN A 25 -9.90 -1.45 3.67
N ARG A 26 -9.71 -2.01 4.86
CA ARG A 26 -8.97 -3.28 5.08
C ARG A 26 -9.74 -4.54 4.68
N GLU A 27 -11.03 -4.45 4.37
CA GLU A 27 -11.84 -5.58 3.88
C GLU A 27 -11.70 -5.77 2.37
N SER A 28 -11.17 -4.77 1.66
CA SER A 28 -10.90 -4.83 0.23
C SER A 28 -9.48 -5.33 -0.04
N GLN A 29 -9.35 -6.26 -0.98
CA GLN A 29 -8.03 -6.68 -1.48
C GLN A 29 -7.25 -5.50 -2.11
N TYR A 30 -7.95 -4.43 -2.51
CA TYR A 30 -7.38 -3.22 -3.13
C TYR A 30 -7.29 -2.04 -2.15
N GLY A 31 -7.55 -2.29 -0.86
CA GLY A 31 -7.47 -1.28 0.18
C GLY A 31 -6.05 -0.81 0.43
N TRP A 32 -5.92 0.44 0.84
CA TRP A 32 -4.62 1.06 1.06
C TRP A 32 -4.68 2.16 2.11
N GLU A 33 -3.51 2.44 2.67
CA GLU A 33 -3.29 3.43 3.72
C GLU A 33 -2.03 4.24 3.40
N ILE A 34 -1.81 5.33 4.14
CA ILE A 34 -0.58 6.11 4.06
C ILE A 34 0.42 5.50 5.05
N ASP A 35 1.61 5.18 4.55
CA ASP A 35 2.75 4.66 5.30
C ASP A 35 3.86 5.71 5.40
N HIS A 36 4.45 5.85 6.59
CA HIS A 36 5.66 6.64 6.83
C HIS A 36 6.90 5.83 6.46
N ILE A 37 7.61 6.17 5.39
CA ILE A 37 8.80 5.45 4.91
C ILE A 37 9.83 5.30 6.04
N LYS A 38 10.18 6.41 6.68
CA LYS A 38 11.01 6.47 7.88
C LYS A 38 10.13 6.62 9.12
N PRO A 39 10.38 5.85 10.18
CA PRO A 39 9.70 6.02 11.46
C PRO A 39 10.12 7.32 12.15
N GLU A 40 9.30 7.80 13.08
CA GLU A 40 9.61 8.98 13.90
C GLU A 40 10.94 8.85 14.67
N SER A 41 11.31 7.62 15.05
CA SER A 41 12.58 7.32 15.72
C SER A 41 13.82 7.64 14.87
N GLU A 42 13.66 7.81 13.56
CA GLU A 42 14.71 8.20 12.62
C GLU A 42 14.48 9.60 12.03
N GLU A 43 13.84 10.49 12.79
CA GLU A 43 13.44 11.84 12.36
C GLU A 43 12.47 11.84 11.15
N GLY A 44 11.75 10.74 10.94
CA GLY A 44 10.70 10.65 9.93
C GLY A 44 9.43 11.39 10.38
N GLY A 45 9.14 12.54 9.77
CA GLY A 45 7.90 13.30 10.01
C GLY A 45 6.82 13.08 8.94
N ASP A 46 5.78 13.91 8.98
CA ASP A 46 4.66 13.92 8.01
C ASP A 46 4.99 14.65 6.68
N GLU A 47 6.27 14.89 6.42
CA GLU A 47 6.75 15.45 5.16
C GLU A 47 6.26 14.58 3.99
N LEU A 48 5.76 15.20 2.92
CA LEU A 48 5.21 14.46 1.78
C LEU A 48 6.22 13.49 1.15
N SER A 49 7.52 13.78 1.29
CA SER A 49 8.64 12.94 0.86
C SER A 49 8.83 11.68 1.70
N ASN A 50 8.31 11.66 2.93
CA ASN A 50 8.32 10.53 3.85
C ASN A 50 7.02 9.71 3.81
N LEU A 51 6.01 10.14 3.05
CA LEU A 51 4.73 9.44 2.96
C LEU A 51 4.64 8.66 1.65
N ARG A 52 4.15 7.42 1.72
CA ARG A 52 3.81 6.63 0.52
C ARG A 52 2.47 5.92 0.68
N PRO A 53 1.72 5.74 -0.41
CA PRO A 53 0.56 4.87 -0.42
C PRO A 53 1.03 3.41 -0.39
N LEU A 54 0.41 2.60 0.46
CA LEU A 54 0.77 1.19 0.57
C LEU A 54 -0.48 0.34 0.76
N GLN A 55 -0.51 -0.87 0.19
CA GLN A 55 -1.61 -1.80 0.43
C GLN A 55 -1.67 -2.12 1.93
N TRP A 56 -2.89 -2.18 2.48
CA TRP A 56 -3.10 -2.17 3.94
C TRP A 56 -2.42 -3.33 4.69
N GLU A 57 -2.31 -4.50 4.06
CA GLU A 57 -1.68 -5.69 4.66
C GLU A 57 -0.16 -5.56 4.60
N ASN A 58 0.40 -5.07 3.50
CA ASN A 58 1.81 -4.68 3.42
C ASN A 58 2.16 -3.64 4.49
N ASN A 59 1.24 -2.70 4.76
CA ASN A 59 1.43 -1.64 5.75
C ASN A 59 1.41 -2.24 7.16
N ALA A 60 0.43 -3.10 7.44
CA ALA A 60 0.28 -3.77 8.73
C ALA A 60 1.43 -4.76 9.05
N ARG A 61 2.11 -5.28 8.02
CA ARG A 61 3.23 -6.23 8.14
C ARG A 61 4.60 -5.56 8.22
N LYS A 62 4.67 -4.26 7.99
CA LYS A 62 5.89 -3.47 8.15
C LYS A 62 6.32 -3.43 9.61
N GLN A 63 7.63 -3.46 9.86
CA GLN A 63 8.20 -3.36 11.21
C GLN A 63 9.30 -2.29 11.19
N GLU A 64 9.21 -1.27 12.05
CA GLU A 64 10.27 -0.28 12.28
C GLU A 64 10.89 0.30 10.98
N GLY A 65 10.06 0.73 10.02
CA GLY A 65 10.55 1.25 8.73
C GLY A 65 10.86 0.18 7.68
N ARG A 66 11.11 -1.08 8.08
CA ARG A 66 11.40 -2.19 7.17
C ARG A 66 10.13 -2.70 6.50
N LEU A 67 9.98 -2.35 5.22
CA LEU A 67 8.90 -2.82 4.37
C LEU A 67 9.06 -4.32 4.07
N THR A 68 8.05 -5.11 4.43
CA THR A 68 7.86 -6.48 3.95
C THR A 68 6.74 -6.47 2.92
N CYS A 69 6.89 -7.23 1.83
CA CYS A 69 5.94 -7.25 0.72
C CYS A 69 5.26 -8.61 0.58
N PRO A 70 4.46 -9.05 1.58
CA PRO A 70 3.72 -10.31 1.47
C PRO A 70 2.65 -10.24 0.37
N VAL A 71 2.01 -9.08 0.18
CA VAL A 71 0.98 -8.89 -0.85
C VAL A 71 1.58 -8.31 -2.11
N THR A 72 1.34 -8.96 -3.24
CA THR A 72 1.76 -8.53 -4.58
C THR A 72 0.64 -8.76 -5.59
N ALA A 73 0.65 -8.09 -6.74
CA ALA A 73 -0.35 -8.32 -7.78
C ALA A 73 0.00 -9.52 -8.66
N SER A 74 -0.97 -10.41 -8.87
CA SER A 74 -0.96 -11.41 -9.93
C SER A 74 -2.10 -11.11 -10.91
N GLY A 75 -1.74 -10.57 -12.08
CA GLY A 75 -2.70 -10.06 -13.06
C GLY A 75 -3.53 -8.90 -12.50
N LYS A 76 -4.84 -9.12 -12.31
CA LYS A 76 -5.81 -8.10 -11.84
C LYS A 76 -6.13 -8.20 -10.34
N ASN A 77 -5.59 -9.21 -9.65
CA ASN A 77 -5.89 -9.50 -8.26
C ASN A 77 -4.62 -9.42 -7.42
N ASN A 78 -4.80 -9.17 -6.13
CA ASN A 78 -3.70 -9.27 -5.16
C ASN A 78 -3.61 -10.69 -4.61
N ILE A 79 -2.39 -11.18 -4.48
CA ILE A 79 -2.05 -12.47 -3.87
C ILE A 79 -1.17 -12.22 -2.65
N SER A 80 -1.42 -12.95 -1.58
CA SER A 80 -0.60 -12.94 -0.37
C SER A 80 0.35 -14.13 -0.41
N SER A 81 1.65 -13.85 -0.30
CA SER A 81 2.69 -14.84 -0.08
C SER A 81 2.71 -15.14 1.42
N ASN A 82 2.15 -16.29 1.78
CA ASN A 82 2.14 -16.80 3.16
C ASN A 82 3.48 -17.45 3.52
#